data_AF-A0A9N9I8F6-F1
#
_entry.id   AF-A0A9N9I8F6-F1
#
_cell.length_a   1.000
_cell.length_b   1.000
_cell.length_c   1.000
_cell.angle_alpha   90.00
_cell.angle_beta   90.00
_cell.angle_gamma   90.00
#
_symmetry.space_group_name_H-M   'P 1'
#
loop_
_entity.id
_entity.type
_entity.pdbx_description
1 polymer ?
#
loop_
_entity_poly.entity_id
_entity_poly.type
_entity_poly.pdbx_seq_one_letter_code
_entity_poly.pdbx_strand_id
1 'polypeptide(L)'
;MSDDRNNERTPLIQIGRQIEPKNCRDTFCSCLCIVLLIGTIVVLSFTGETPELDLPVDISQIPKAYQLRPNRYFYVIESLPVEFDSITNDSITNYTSTTNSMDNFEKESFYEPGGVFKIAEIIPIPKFWTSGLYEIREFRYLPDGNATMVSTVISKFEGFWTNSVKIQFTAAYNESLDPSVLENCEYKVIRNFFLNGFIQRRCPHEEEFYEVAFVQGAFLSEWKFLSLNKSVEFGEISKMDVWNNKRDVTVYEYAPYPPIIPAIYAVYRDLLESGFKAYVNTR
;
A
#
# COMPACT_ATOMS: atom_id res chain seq x y z
N MET A 1 49.78 -52.45 73.60
CA MET A 1 48.34 -52.15 73.47
C MET A 1 48.26 -50.83 72.71
N SER A 2 48.17 -50.92 71.37
CA SER A 2 46.93 -50.77 70.58
C SER A 2 46.42 -49.32 70.65
N ASP A 3 46.22 -48.56 69.59
CA ASP A 3 45.90 -48.92 68.20
C ASP A 3 45.95 -47.64 67.33
N ASP A 4 46.13 -47.81 66.01
CA ASP A 4 45.48 -47.06 64.90
C ASP A 4 45.60 -45.51 64.76
N ARG A 5 45.58 -44.86 63.58
CA ARG A 5 45.57 -45.22 62.15
C ARG A 5 45.71 -43.90 61.33
N ASN A 6 46.00 -44.03 60.02
CA ASN A 6 45.61 -43.14 58.91
C ASN A 6 46.53 -41.98 58.45
N ASN A 7 47.28 -42.26 57.37
CA ASN A 7 47.12 -41.71 56.02
C ASN A 7 46.27 -40.43 55.88
N GLU A 8 46.76 -39.40 55.18
CA GLU A 8 46.52 -39.20 53.74
C GLU A 8 47.11 -37.88 53.23
N ARG A 9 47.80 -37.95 52.10
CA ARG A 9 48.26 -36.80 51.31
C ARG A 9 47.07 -36.25 50.52
N THR A 10 46.82 -34.95 50.60
CA THR A 10 45.97 -34.23 49.65
C THR A 10 46.84 -33.55 48.59
N PRO A 11 46.69 -33.85 47.29
CA PRO A 11 47.05 -32.93 46.24
C PRO A 11 45.83 -32.14 45.77
N LEU A 12 46.10 -30.89 45.42
CA LEU A 12 45.19 -29.87 44.92
C LEU A 12 44.39 -30.35 43.69
N ILE A 13 43.06 -30.27 43.77
CA ILE A 13 42.19 -30.32 42.59
C ILE A 13 42.27 -28.95 41.90
N GLN A 14 43.09 -28.85 40.85
CA GLN A 14 42.90 -27.82 39.83
C GLN A 14 41.73 -28.25 38.93
N ILE A 15 40.62 -27.53 39.01
CA ILE A 15 39.52 -27.63 38.04
C ILE A 15 40.01 -26.95 36.75
N GLY A 16 40.79 -27.69 35.97
CA GLY A 16 41.07 -27.36 34.58
C GLY A 16 39.81 -27.63 33.76
N ARG A 17 39.06 -26.59 33.44
CA ARG A 17 37.98 -26.64 32.45
C ARG A 17 38.65 -26.89 31.09
N GLN A 18 38.75 -28.16 30.68
CA GLN A 18 39.15 -28.49 29.31
C GLN A 18 38.05 -27.99 28.37
N ILE A 19 38.34 -26.90 27.67
CA ILE A 19 37.57 -26.48 26.50
C ILE A 19 38.04 -27.43 25.39
N GLU A 20 37.22 -28.42 25.05
CA GLU A 20 37.43 -29.22 23.85
C GLU A 20 37.54 -28.28 22.63
N PRO A 21 38.59 -28.40 21.79
CA PRO A 21 38.69 -27.61 20.58
C PRO A 21 37.58 -28.06 19.62
N LYS A 22 36.48 -27.30 19.59
CA LYS A 22 35.42 -27.47 18.60
C LYS A 22 36.07 -27.41 17.22
N ASN A 23 35.97 -28.50 16.44
CA ASN A 23 36.59 -28.62 15.12
C ASN A 23 36.28 -27.38 14.27
N CYS A 24 37.28 -26.52 14.09
CA CYS A 24 37.17 -25.28 13.33
C CYS A 24 36.68 -25.55 11.89
N ARG A 25 37.05 -26.71 11.34
CA ARG A 25 36.63 -27.19 10.02
C ARG A 25 35.12 -27.42 9.91
N ASP A 26 34.50 -28.02 10.93
CA ASP A 26 33.07 -28.34 10.91
C ASP A 26 32.22 -27.08 11.12
N THR A 27 32.74 -26.12 11.90
CA THR A 27 32.11 -24.81 12.09
C THR A 27 32.20 -23.96 10.81
N PHE A 28 33.34 -23.99 10.12
CA PHE A 28 33.54 -23.25 8.87
C PHE A 28 32.67 -23.81 7.73
N CYS A 29 32.59 -25.13 7.59
CA CYS A 29 31.68 -25.77 6.63
C CYS A 29 30.21 -25.44 6.92
N SER A 30 29.79 -25.45 8.19
CA SER A 30 28.42 -25.08 8.57
C SER A 30 28.09 -23.63 8.21
N CYS A 31 28.99 -22.69 8.52
CA CYS A 31 28.81 -21.27 8.15
C CYS A 31 28.77 -21.08 6.64
N LEU A 32 29.63 -21.76 5.87
CA LEU A 32 29.65 -21.66 4.41
C LEU A 32 28.35 -22.20 3.79
N CYS A 33 27.82 -23.32 4.30
CA CYS A 33 26.53 -23.85 3.86
C CYS A 33 25.38 -22.88 4.17
N ILE A 34 25.38 -22.22 5.34
CA ILE A 34 24.36 -21.22 5.69
C ILE A 34 24.44 -20.01 4.75
N VAL A 35 25.65 -19.51 4.47
CA VAL A 35 25.85 -18.39 3.54
C VAL A 35 25.39 -18.75 2.13
N LEU A 36 25.67 -19.96 1.66
CA LEU A 36 25.18 -20.44 0.36
C LEU A 36 23.66 -20.60 0.34
N LEU A 37 23.04 -21.10 1.42
CA LEU A 37 21.59 -21.23 1.54
C LEU A 37 20.90 -19.86 1.56
N ILE A 38 21.47 -18.89 2.29
CA ILE A 38 20.98 -17.51 2.27
C ILE A 38 21.18 -16.92 0.88
N GLY A 39 22.33 -17.14 0.25
CA GLY A 39 22.62 -16.68 -1.11
C GLY A 39 21.64 -17.24 -2.14
N THR A 40 21.30 -18.53 -2.08
CA THR A 40 20.31 -19.13 -2.97
C THR A 40 18.90 -18.64 -2.69
N ILE A 41 18.51 -18.47 -1.42
CA ILE A 41 17.21 -17.87 -1.07
C ILE A 41 17.12 -16.44 -1.62
N VAL A 42 18.18 -15.64 -1.47
CA VAL A 42 18.25 -14.26 -1.98
C VAL A 42 18.16 -14.26 -3.51
N VAL A 43 18.95 -15.09 -4.20
CA VAL A 43 18.88 -15.20 -5.67
C VAL A 43 17.51 -15.67 -6.13
N LEU A 44 16.92 -16.70 -5.50
CA LEU A 44 15.57 -17.17 -5.83
C LEU A 44 14.49 -16.13 -5.54
N SER A 45 14.70 -15.26 -4.55
CA SER A 45 13.81 -14.12 -4.28
C SER A 45 13.88 -13.05 -5.38
N PHE A 46 14.98 -12.99 -6.14
CA PHE A 46 15.18 -12.04 -7.23
C PHE A 46 14.95 -12.62 -8.64
N THR A 47 14.96 -13.95 -8.81
CA THR A 47 14.80 -14.62 -10.12
C THR A 47 13.38 -15.14 -10.39
N GLY A 48 12.42 -14.88 -9.50
CA GLY A 48 11.02 -15.12 -9.81
C GLY A 48 10.56 -14.10 -10.84
N GLU A 49 10.61 -14.46 -12.13
CA GLU A 49 9.79 -13.80 -13.13
C GLU A 49 8.35 -13.83 -12.62
N THR A 50 7.83 -12.64 -12.33
CA THR A 50 6.45 -12.47 -11.93
C THR A 50 5.58 -13.01 -13.06
N PRO A 51 4.60 -13.89 -12.80
CA PRO A 51 3.60 -14.18 -13.80
C PRO A 51 2.87 -12.85 -14.07
N GLU A 52 3.25 -12.20 -15.16
CA GLU A 52 2.54 -11.08 -15.76
C GLU A 52 1.14 -11.61 -16.08
N LEU A 53 0.21 -11.29 -15.20
CA LEU A 53 -1.19 -11.36 -15.58
C LEU A 53 -1.36 -10.17 -16.50
N ASP A 54 -1.22 -10.40 -17.80
CA ASP A 54 -1.25 -9.37 -18.84
C ASP A 54 -2.69 -8.84 -18.97
N LEU A 55 -3.08 -8.03 -17.99
CA LEU A 55 -4.37 -7.37 -17.94
C LEU A 55 -4.35 -6.22 -18.95
N PRO A 56 -5.47 -5.94 -19.62
CA PRO A 56 -5.58 -4.75 -20.44
C PRO A 56 -5.34 -3.50 -19.58
N VAL A 57 -4.59 -2.54 -20.11
CA VAL A 57 -4.30 -1.26 -19.44
C VAL A 57 -5.30 -0.19 -19.88
N ASP A 58 -5.75 0.64 -18.94
CA ASP A 58 -6.73 1.70 -19.19
C ASP A 58 -6.57 2.87 -18.19
N ILE A 59 -7.16 4.02 -18.50
CA ILE A 59 -7.14 5.22 -17.63
C ILE A 59 -7.89 4.89 -16.34
N SER A 60 -7.42 5.43 -15.22
CA SER A 60 -8.11 5.29 -13.94
C SER A 60 -9.46 6.02 -13.98
N GLN A 61 -10.51 5.36 -13.48
CA GLN A 61 -11.87 5.92 -13.36
C GLN A 61 -12.37 5.90 -11.91
N ILE A 62 -11.42 5.89 -10.96
CA ILE A 62 -11.74 5.89 -9.53
C ILE A 62 -12.46 7.19 -9.18
N PRO A 63 -13.64 7.13 -8.54
CA PRO A 63 -14.41 8.32 -8.23
C PRO A 63 -13.71 9.16 -7.17
N LYS A 64 -14.18 10.41 -7.03
CA LYS A 64 -13.65 11.36 -6.05
C LYS A 64 -13.98 11.00 -4.60
N ALA A 65 -15.00 10.17 -4.37
CA ALA A 65 -15.39 9.73 -3.04
C ALA A 65 -15.60 8.21 -3.01
N TYR A 66 -14.99 7.53 -2.05
CA TYR A 66 -15.03 6.07 -1.94
C TYR A 66 -14.62 5.60 -0.53
N GLN A 67 -14.83 4.32 -0.25
CA GLN A 67 -14.32 3.66 0.95
C GLN A 67 -13.09 2.84 0.62
N LEU A 68 -12.05 2.95 1.46
CA LEU A 68 -10.87 2.11 1.43
C LEU A 68 -10.91 1.11 2.59
N ARG A 69 -10.74 -0.17 2.28
CA ARG A 69 -10.73 -1.25 3.26
C ARG A 69 -9.50 -2.15 3.09
N PRO A 70 -8.74 -2.42 4.16
CA PRO A 70 -7.74 -3.47 4.12
C PRO A 70 -8.43 -4.84 4.05
N ASN A 71 -7.93 -5.69 3.16
CA ASN A 71 -8.17 -7.12 3.14
C ASN A 71 -6.86 -7.83 3.49
N ARG A 72 -6.94 -9.12 3.86
CA ARG A 72 -5.83 -9.89 4.46
C ARG A 72 -4.47 -9.74 3.73
N TYR A 73 -4.47 -9.52 2.43
CA TYR A 73 -3.26 -9.41 1.60
C TYR A 73 -3.26 -8.24 0.61
N PHE A 74 -4.32 -7.44 0.55
CA PHE A 74 -4.51 -6.37 -0.45
C PHE A 74 -5.53 -5.36 0.07
N TYR A 75 -5.70 -4.23 -0.60
CA TYR A 75 -6.73 -3.24 -0.23
C TYR A 75 -7.85 -3.23 -1.27
N VAL A 76 -9.06 -2.91 -0.82
CA VAL A 76 -10.25 -2.81 -1.66
C VAL A 76 -10.75 -1.38 -1.62
N ILE A 77 -11.02 -0.83 -2.80
CA ILE A 77 -11.75 0.42 -2.98
C ILE A 77 -13.19 0.07 -3.31
N GLU A 78 -14.12 0.58 -2.52
CA GLU A 78 -15.55 0.30 -2.58
C GLU A 78 -16.32 1.62 -2.73
N SER A 79 -17.49 1.58 -3.35
CA SER A 79 -18.37 2.76 -3.42
C SER A 79 -18.84 3.19 -2.03
N LEU A 80 -19.28 4.44 -1.90
CA LEU A 80 -20.06 4.83 -0.73
C LEU A 80 -21.39 4.07 -0.73
N PRO A 81 -21.96 3.75 0.45
CA PRO A 81 -23.28 3.16 0.54
C PRO A 81 -24.32 4.11 -0.07
N VAL A 82 -25.11 3.62 -1.01
CA VAL A 82 -26.27 4.37 -1.50
C VAL A 82 -27.38 4.21 -0.46
N GLU A 83 -27.70 5.28 0.26
CA GLU A 83 -28.92 5.30 1.07
C GLU A 83 -30.12 5.16 0.12
N PHE A 84 -30.81 4.02 0.21
CA PHE A 84 -32.12 3.88 -0.43
C PHE A 84 -33.12 4.68 0.39
N ASP A 85 -33.37 5.93 -0.02
CA ASP A 85 -34.60 6.62 0.37
C ASP A 85 -35.78 5.89 -0.29
N SER A 86 -36.29 4.88 0.41
CA SER A 86 -37.52 4.19 0.04
C SER A 86 -38.75 5.03 0.39
N ILE A 87 -38.79 6.31 0.01
CA ILE A 87 -40.01 7.13 -0.11
C ILE A 87 -39.72 8.22 -1.14
N THR A 88 -40.21 8.08 -2.37
CA THR A 88 -41.06 9.12 -2.98
C THR A 88 -41.74 8.58 -4.25
N ASN A 89 -43.07 8.43 -4.13
CA ASN A 89 -43.98 8.49 -5.26
C ASN A 89 -43.75 9.80 -6.03
N ASP A 90 -43.80 9.72 -7.36
CA ASP A 90 -44.14 10.78 -8.31
C ASP A 90 -43.94 12.24 -7.87
N SER A 91 -42.91 12.89 -8.40
CA SER A 91 -43.11 14.17 -9.12
C SER A 91 -41.82 14.63 -9.79
N ILE A 92 -41.92 14.78 -11.12
CA ILE A 92 -41.00 15.54 -11.94
C ILE A 92 -40.93 16.97 -11.37
N THR A 93 -39.76 17.41 -10.93
CA THR A 93 -39.40 18.83 -10.97
C THR A 93 -37.96 19.00 -11.42
N ASN A 94 -37.82 19.73 -12.54
CA ASN A 94 -36.56 20.14 -13.13
C ASN A 94 -35.70 20.90 -12.12
N TYR A 95 -34.59 20.30 -11.70
CA TYR A 95 -33.42 21.05 -11.26
C TYR A 95 -32.28 20.71 -12.21
N THR A 96 -31.94 21.66 -13.08
CA THR A 96 -30.69 21.69 -13.82
C THR A 96 -29.55 21.95 -12.84
N SER A 97 -29.05 20.89 -12.22
CA SER A 97 -27.74 20.87 -11.59
C SER A 97 -26.81 20.18 -12.56
N THR A 98 -25.93 20.95 -13.18
CA THR A 98 -24.82 20.45 -14.01
C THR A 98 -23.81 19.79 -13.06
N THR A 99 -24.07 18.54 -12.67
CA THR A 99 -23.11 17.67 -11.99
C THR A 99 -22.39 16.81 -13.02
N ASN A 100 -21.07 16.76 -12.88
CA ASN A 100 -20.13 16.12 -13.78
C ASN A 100 -20.47 14.63 -14.01
N SER A 101 -20.86 14.29 -15.25
CA SER A 101 -20.55 13.07 -16.01
C SER A 101 -20.32 11.75 -15.24
N MET A 102 -21.17 11.40 -14.27
CA MET A 102 -21.30 10.04 -13.76
C MET A 102 -22.74 9.67 -13.37
N ASP A 103 -23.71 10.54 -13.68
CA ASP A 103 -25.15 10.31 -13.44
C ASP A 103 -25.80 9.34 -14.46
N ASN A 104 -25.05 8.83 -15.45
CA ASN A 104 -25.54 7.91 -16.48
C ASN A 104 -25.14 6.44 -16.24
N PHE A 105 -24.76 6.04 -15.02
CA PHE A 105 -24.89 4.62 -14.65
C PHE A 105 -26.37 4.34 -14.44
N GLU A 106 -27.08 4.03 -15.54
CA GLU A 106 -28.39 3.41 -15.47
C GLU A 106 -28.29 2.18 -14.55
N LYS A 107 -29.13 2.25 -13.53
CA LYS A 107 -29.16 1.45 -12.32
C LYS A 107 -29.70 0.05 -12.60
N GLU A 108 -29.00 -0.77 -13.38
CA GLU A 108 -29.31 -2.21 -13.45
C GLU A 108 -28.51 -3.00 -12.40
N SER A 109 -29.11 -3.03 -11.20
CA SER A 109 -29.07 -4.13 -10.23
C SER A 109 -27.76 -4.92 -10.05
N PHE A 110 -26.75 -4.31 -9.41
CA PHE A 110 -25.74 -5.07 -8.69
C PHE A 110 -26.07 -5.07 -7.19
N TYR A 111 -26.84 -6.06 -6.76
CA TYR A 111 -27.19 -6.26 -5.35
C TYR A 111 -26.09 -7.04 -4.63
N GLU A 112 -25.06 -6.36 -4.12
CA GLU A 112 -24.34 -6.84 -2.93
C GLU A 112 -25.10 -6.39 -1.67
N PRO A 113 -25.20 -7.24 -0.63
CA PRO A 113 -25.86 -6.87 0.61
C PRO A 113 -25.16 -5.67 1.25
N GLY A 114 -25.82 -4.50 1.20
CA GLY A 114 -25.28 -3.22 1.69
C GLY A 114 -25.25 -2.08 0.66
N GLY A 115 -25.59 -2.33 -0.62
CA GLY A 115 -25.65 -1.28 -1.64
C GLY A 115 -24.31 -0.64 -1.99
N VAL A 116 -23.22 -1.37 -1.73
CA VAL A 116 -21.84 -0.99 -2.01
C VAL A 116 -21.31 -1.93 -3.09
N PHE A 117 -20.60 -1.41 -4.09
CA PHE A 117 -19.93 -2.23 -5.09
C PHE A 117 -18.42 -1.96 -5.10
N LYS A 118 -17.67 -2.95 -5.60
CA LYS A 118 -16.22 -2.96 -5.59
C LYS A 118 -15.66 -2.21 -6.79
N ILE A 119 -14.90 -1.15 -6.57
CA ILE A 119 -14.36 -0.30 -7.63
C ILE A 119 -12.97 -0.81 -8.06
N ALA A 120 -12.09 -1.10 -7.09
CA ALA A 120 -10.72 -1.48 -7.39
C ALA A 120 -10.07 -2.35 -6.30
N GLU A 121 -8.97 -3.00 -6.64
CA GLU A 121 -8.05 -3.68 -5.73
C GLU A 121 -6.65 -3.09 -5.84
N ILE A 122 -5.97 -2.90 -4.69
CA ILE A 122 -4.55 -2.53 -4.62
C ILE A 122 -3.79 -3.76 -4.14
N ILE A 123 -3.06 -4.42 -5.05
CA ILE A 123 -2.48 -5.76 -4.86
C ILE A 123 -0.95 -5.70 -4.90
N PRO A 124 -0.23 -6.33 -3.96
CA PRO A 124 1.23 -6.42 -3.99
C PRO A 124 1.76 -7.38 -5.07
N ILE A 125 2.90 -7.06 -5.69
CA ILE A 125 3.60 -7.86 -6.72
C ILE A 125 5.07 -8.11 -6.34
N PRO A 126 5.58 -9.34 -6.24
CA PRO A 126 4.86 -10.61 -6.31
C PRO A 126 3.90 -10.78 -5.13
N LYS A 127 2.91 -11.67 -5.29
CA LYS A 127 1.87 -11.95 -4.28
C LYS A 127 2.41 -12.40 -2.91
N PHE A 128 3.72 -12.66 -2.81
CA PHE A 128 4.42 -13.06 -1.61
C PHE A 128 5.51 -12.04 -1.28
N TRP A 129 5.32 -11.36 -0.15
CA TRP A 129 6.28 -10.47 0.51
C TRP A 129 6.51 -9.07 -0.09
N THR A 130 7.01 -8.23 0.81
CA THR A 130 7.29 -6.79 0.84
C THR A 130 8.13 -6.21 -0.30
N SER A 131 7.88 -6.57 -1.56
CA SER A 131 8.59 -5.99 -2.71
C SER A 131 8.37 -4.49 -2.86
N GLY A 132 7.37 -3.94 -2.14
CA GLY A 132 6.99 -2.54 -2.23
C GLY A 132 6.39 -2.19 -3.59
N LEU A 133 6.15 -3.16 -4.46
CA LEU A 133 5.48 -2.96 -5.74
C LEU A 133 4.02 -3.36 -5.60
N TYR A 134 3.13 -2.48 -6.05
CA TYR A 134 1.69 -2.60 -6.00
C TYR A 134 1.12 -2.32 -7.38
N GLU A 135 0.11 -3.08 -7.75
CA GLU A 135 -0.71 -2.85 -8.94
C GLU A 135 -2.14 -2.55 -8.50
N ILE A 136 -2.74 -1.55 -9.14
CA ILE A 136 -4.13 -1.17 -8.96
C ILE A 136 -4.92 -1.77 -10.12
N ARG A 137 -5.90 -2.60 -9.77
CA ARG A 137 -6.81 -3.25 -10.72
C ARG A 137 -8.21 -2.72 -10.53
N GLU A 138 -8.76 -2.11 -11.56
CA GLU A 138 -10.12 -1.56 -11.52
C GLU A 138 -11.12 -2.50 -12.18
N PHE A 139 -12.32 -2.56 -11.60
CA PHE A 139 -13.45 -3.31 -12.15
C PHE A 139 -14.27 -2.39 -13.05
N ARG A 140 -14.45 -2.79 -14.31
CA ARG A 140 -15.27 -2.12 -15.31
C ARG A 140 -16.56 -2.91 -15.46
N TYR A 141 -17.63 -2.40 -14.85
CA TYR A 141 -18.94 -3.03 -14.90
C TYR A 141 -19.64 -2.69 -16.22
N LEU A 142 -20.06 -3.73 -16.92
CA LEU A 142 -20.86 -3.65 -18.12
C LEU A 142 -22.35 -3.63 -17.75
N PRO A 143 -23.21 -3.08 -18.64
CA PRO A 143 -24.66 -3.04 -18.40
C PRO A 143 -25.30 -4.42 -18.19
N ASP A 144 -24.69 -5.48 -18.70
CA ASP A 144 -25.19 -6.85 -18.64
C ASP A 144 -24.93 -7.56 -17.30
N GLY A 145 -24.32 -6.89 -16.33
CA GLY A 145 -23.97 -7.49 -15.05
C GLY A 145 -22.54 -8.07 -15.00
N ASN A 146 -21.80 -8.08 -16.10
CA ASN A 146 -20.42 -8.60 -16.10
C ASN A 146 -19.41 -7.52 -15.74
N ALA A 147 -18.27 -7.92 -15.19
CA ALA A 147 -17.16 -7.01 -14.89
C ALA A 147 -15.88 -7.46 -15.61
N THR A 148 -15.22 -6.54 -16.30
CA THR A 148 -13.86 -6.74 -16.80
C THR A 148 -12.86 -6.06 -15.87
N MET A 149 -11.64 -6.58 -15.81
CA MET A 149 -10.59 -6.06 -14.95
C MET A 149 -9.51 -5.39 -15.81
N VAL A 150 -9.14 -4.16 -15.44
CA VAL A 150 -8.10 -3.38 -16.12
C VAL A 150 -7.02 -2.99 -15.13
N SER A 151 -5.77 -2.98 -15.58
CA SER A 151 -4.64 -2.48 -14.79
C SER A 151 -4.44 -0.99 -15.06
N THR A 152 -4.55 -0.13 -14.05
CA THR A 152 -4.56 1.33 -14.27
C THR A 152 -3.36 2.04 -13.66
N VAL A 153 -2.77 1.49 -12.59
CA VAL A 153 -1.67 2.11 -11.87
C VAL A 153 -0.69 1.07 -11.36
N ILE A 154 0.59 1.38 -11.47
CA ILE A 154 1.68 0.68 -10.79
C ILE A 154 2.33 1.65 -9.80
N SER A 155 2.49 1.19 -8.56
CA SER A 155 3.10 1.95 -7.48
C SER A 155 4.28 1.17 -6.89
N LYS A 156 5.42 1.83 -6.69
CA LYS A 156 6.66 1.21 -6.23
C LYS A 156 7.28 2.01 -5.07
N PHE A 157 7.57 1.34 -3.96
CA PHE A 157 8.40 1.90 -2.90
C PHE A 157 9.84 2.02 -3.39
N GLU A 158 10.44 3.19 -3.20
CA GLU A 158 11.79 3.45 -3.69
C GLU A 158 12.90 3.02 -2.72
N GLY A 159 12.86 1.79 -2.19
CA GLY A 159 13.89 1.26 -1.31
C GLY A 159 13.39 0.86 0.08
N PHE A 160 14.17 0.01 0.76
CA PHE A 160 13.75 -0.70 1.98
C PHE A 160 13.59 0.21 3.23
N TRP A 161 14.02 1.47 3.14
CA TRP A 161 13.92 2.48 4.20
C TRP A 161 13.54 3.86 3.68
N THR A 162 13.20 3.99 2.40
CA THR A 162 12.94 5.29 1.82
C THR A 162 11.58 5.79 2.22
N ASN A 163 11.54 7.04 2.65
CA ASN A 163 10.32 7.76 2.91
C ASN A 163 9.58 8.14 1.61
N SER A 164 9.70 7.37 0.52
CA SER A 164 9.00 7.67 -0.73
C SER A 164 8.41 6.47 -1.44
N VAL A 165 7.25 6.72 -2.06
CA VAL A 165 6.57 5.83 -2.99
C VAL A 165 6.41 6.53 -4.33
N LYS A 166 6.88 5.90 -5.41
CA LYS A 166 6.68 6.33 -6.78
C LYS A 166 5.41 5.71 -7.32
N ILE A 167 4.61 6.49 -8.05
CA ILE A 167 3.33 6.09 -8.62
C ILE A 167 3.36 6.43 -10.12
N GLN A 168 3.07 5.45 -10.95
CA GLN A 168 3.04 5.55 -12.41
C GLN A 168 1.73 4.94 -12.92
N PHE A 169 1.03 5.66 -13.78
CA PHE A 169 -0.18 5.17 -14.44
C PHE A 169 0.22 4.31 -15.65
N THR A 170 -0.44 3.18 -15.83
CA THR A 170 -0.10 2.20 -16.90
C THR A 170 -0.57 2.67 -18.26
N ALA A 171 -1.73 3.31 -18.35
CA ALA A 171 -2.28 3.82 -19.60
C ALA A 171 -1.51 5.00 -20.21
N ALA A 172 -0.64 5.67 -19.44
CA ALA A 172 0.26 6.71 -19.96
C ALA A 172 1.23 6.20 -21.04
N TYR A 173 1.47 4.88 -21.10
CA TYR A 173 2.35 4.25 -22.09
C TYR A 173 1.67 3.99 -23.44
N ASN A 174 0.33 4.02 -23.51
CA ASN A 174 -0.39 3.88 -24.76
C ASN A 174 -0.59 5.26 -25.40
N GLU A 175 0.04 5.42 -26.57
CA GLU A 175 0.15 6.64 -27.35
C GLU A 175 -1.18 7.44 -27.42
N SER A 176 -1.12 8.74 -27.06
CA SER A 176 -2.15 9.78 -27.24
C SER A 176 -3.09 10.16 -26.07
N LEU A 177 -2.70 9.94 -24.81
CA LEU A 177 -3.35 10.70 -23.74
C LEU A 177 -2.97 12.19 -23.81
N ASP A 178 -3.98 13.05 -23.72
CA ASP A 178 -3.79 14.51 -23.65
C ASP A 178 -2.83 14.83 -22.48
N PRO A 179 -1.77 15.64 -22.70
CA PRO A 179 -0.83 16.05 -21.65
C PRO A 179 -1.49 16.70 -20.42
N SER A 180 -2.72 17.19 -20.55
CA SER A 180 -3.48 17.81 -19.46
C SER A 180 -4.17 16.80 -18.53
N VAL A 181 -4.24 15.52 -18.91
CA VAL A 181 -4.82 14.45 -18.09
C VAL A 181 -3.86 14.14 -16.95
N LEU A 182 -4.33 14.21 -15.71
CA LEU A 182 -3.50 14.06 -14.51
C LEU A 182 -2.87 12.66 -14.40
N GLU A 183 -3.52 11.65 -14.97
CA GLU A 183 -3.08 10.27 -15.11
C GLU A 183 -1.92 10.12 -16.11
N ASN A 184 -1.55 11.16 -16.87
CA ASN A 184 -0.37 11.16 -17.73
C ASN A 184 0.92 11.53 -16.96
N CYS A 185 0.79 12.03 -15.72
CA CYS A 185 1.91 12.46 -14.91
C CYS A 185 2.43 11.32 -14.00
N GLU A 186 3.73 11.33 -13.72
CA GLU A 186 4.31 10.54 -12.65
C GLU A 186 4.12 11.24 -11.31
N TYR A 187 3.86 10.48 -10.25
CA TYR A 187 3.76 11.02 -8.90
C TYR A 187 4.77 10.36 -7.98
N LYS A 188 5.17 11.11 -6.96
CA LYS A 188 6.01 10.61 -5.88
C LYS A 188 5.47 11.16 -4.58
N VAL A 189 5.10 10.27 -3.66
CA VAL A 189 4.69 10.70 -2.32
C VAL A 189 5.89 10.54 -1.41
N ILE A 190 6.32 11.65 -0.82
CA ILE A 190 7.45 11.72 0.10
C ILE A 190 6.93 11.99 1.51
N ARG A 191 7.42 11.24 2.48
CA ARG A 191 7.13 11.41 3.90
C ARG A 191 8.29 12.08 4.61
N ASN A 192 7.97 12.93 5.57
CA ASN A 192 8.91 13.47 6.54
C ASN A 192 8.81 12.73 7.88
N PHE A 193 9.84 12.88 8.71
CA PHE A 193 9.96 12.19 10.00
C PHE A 193 8.72 12.34 10.91
N PHE A 194 8.01 13.48 10.82
CA PHE A 194 6.84 13.81 11.63
C PHE A 194 5.49 13.31 11.08
N LEU A 195 5.46 12.23 10.29
CA LEU A 195 4.21 11.72 9.68
C LEU A 195 3.52 12.72 8.73
N ASN A 196 4.13 13.85 8.41
CA ASN A 196 3.68 14.70 7.31
C ASN A 196 4.35 14.25 6.02
N GLY A 197 3.91 14.78 4.89
CA GLY A 197 4.52 14.47 3.61
C GLY A 197 4.21 15.49 2.52
N PHE A 198 4.69 15.21 1.33
CA PHE A 198 4.45 15.96 0.12
C PHE A 198 4.08 14.99 -1.00
N ILE A 199 3.15 15.39 -1.84
CA ILE A 199 2.95 14.78 -3.15
C ILE A 199 3.74 15.62 -4.13
N GLN A 200 4.65 14.98 -4.83
CA GLN A 200 5.36 15.52 -5.96
C GLN A 200 4.78 14.95 -7.25
N ARG A 201 4.80 15.76 -8.31
CA ARG A 201 4.31 15.41 -9.64
C ARG A 201 5.36 15.77 -10.68
N ARG A 202 5.44 14.95 -11.73
CA ARG A 202 6.19 15.22 -12.95
C ARG A 202 5.34 14.83 -14.15
N CYS A 203 4.83 15.80 -14.90
CA CYS A 203 4.04 15.59 -16.10
C CYS A 203 4.93 15.48 -17.36
N PRO A 204 4.37 15.05 -18.51
CA PRO A 204 5.08 15.14 -19.78
C PRO A 204 5.56 16.57 -20.03
N HIS A 205 6.81 16.74 -20.46
CA HIS A 205 7.52 18.01 -20.64
C HIS A 205 8.03 18.72 -19.37
N GLU A 206 7.80 18.17 -18.17
CA GLU A 206 8.48 18.63 -16.95
C GLU A 206 9.81 17.87 -16.78
N GLU A 207 10.92 18.59 -16.57
CA GLU A 207 12.25 17.98 -16.40
C GLU A 207 12.42 17.38 -14.99
N GLU A 208 11.80 18.01 -13.98
CA GLU A 208 11.95 17.67 -12.57
C GLU A 208 10.60 17.42 -11.88
N PHE A 209 10.65 16.86 -10.67
CA PHE A 209 9.47 16.69 -9.82
C PHE A 209 9.17 17.97 -9.04
N TYR A 210 7.93 18.44 -9.09
CA TYR A 210 7.45 19.59 -8.34
C TYR A 210 6.50 19.18 -7.22
N GLU A 211 6.60 19.82 -6.05
CA GLU A 211 5.62 19.64 -4.99
C GLU A 211 4.28 20.23 -5.42
N VAL A 212 3.21 19.44 -5.32
CA VAL A 212 1.85 19.85 -5.70
C VAL A 212 0.88 19.84 -4.52
N ALA A 213 1.14 19.04 -3.49
CA ALA A 213 0.32 19.00 -2.28
C ALA A 213 1.14 18.66 -1.03
N PHE A 214 0.69 19.15 0.10
CA PHE A 214 1.19 18.81 1.44
C PHE A 214 0.23 17.82 2.10
N VAL A 215 0.76 16.78 2.73
CA VAL A 215 -0.04 15.79 3.46
C VAL A 215 0.16 15.98 4.95
N GLN A 216 -0.94 16.19 5.67
CA GLN A 216 -0.96 16.44 7.11
C GLN A 216 -1.80 15.38 7.82
N GLY A 217 -1.28 14.82 8.91
CA GLY A 217 -2.09 13.98 9.80
C GLY A 217 -1.27 12.91 10.52
N ALA A 218 -1.68 12.58 11.73
CA ALA A 218 -1.12 11.50 12.55
C ALA A 218 -1.89 10.18 12.33
N PHE A 219 -1.35 9.07 12.82
CA PHE A 219 -1.89 7.72 12.60
C PHE A 219 -3.38 7.55 12.97
N LEU A 220 -3.77 8.07 14.13
CA LEU A 220 -5.13 7.96 14.68
C LEU A 220 -6.03 9.15 14.32
N SER A 221 -5.53 10.08 13.51
CA SER A 221 -6.30 11.23 13.06
C SER A 221 -6.72 11.05 11.62
N GLU A 222 -7.65 11.90 11.21
CA GLU A 222 -7.91 12.17 9.80
C GLU A 222 -6.63 12.69 9.13
N TRP A 223 -6.48 12.39 7.85
CA TRP A 223 -5.37 12.86 7.03
C TRP A 223 -5.89 13.84 6.00
N LYS A 224 -5.27 15.00 5.92
CA LYS A 224 -5.65 16.08 5.01
C LYS A 224 -4.59 16.25 3.95
N PHE A 225 -5.03 16.42 2.73
CA PHE A 225 -4.22 16.78 1.59
C PHE A 225 -4.48 18.25 1.31
N LEU A 226 -3.45 19.06 1.39
CA LEU A 226 -3.55 20.51 1.40
C LEU A 226 -2.70 21.10 0.28
N SER A 227 -3.00 22.33 -0.10
CA SER A 227 -2.07 23.17 -0.86
C SER A 227 -0.75 23.38 -0.11
N LEU A 228 0.32 23.74 -0.82
CA LEU A 228 1.64 23.92 -0.21
C LEU A 228 1.65 25.00 0.90
N ASN A 229 0.84 26.05 0.72
CA ASN A 229 0.61 27.10 1.72
C ASN A 229 -0.45 26.73 2.77
N LYS A 230 -1.04 25.53 2.70
CA LYS A 230 -2.05 24.97 3.61
C LYS A 230 -3.37 25.76 3.70
N SER A 231 -3.66 26.60 2.71
CA SER A 231 -4.88 27.41 2.68
C SER A 231 -6.08 26.71 2.06
N VAL A 232 -5.83 25.68 1.25
CA VAL A 232 -6.85 24.96 0.47
C VAL A 232 -6.71 23.47 0.75
N GLU A 233 -7.83 22.78 0.93
CA GLU A 233 -7.87 21.33 1.11
C GLU A 233 -8.17 20.68 -0.24
N PHE A 234 -7.33 19.75 -0.69
CA PHE A 234 -7.50 18.97 -1.92
C PHE A 234 -8.17 17.61 -1.67
N GLY A 235 -8.21 17.17 -0.42
CA GLY A 235 -8.93 15.96 -0.05
C GLY A 235 -8.63 15.54 1.38
N GLU A 236 -9.30 14.49 1.80
CA GLU A 236 -9.14 13.92 3.12
C GLU A 236 -9.33 12.41 3.14
N ILE A 237 -8.74 11.77 4.14
CA ILE A 237 -8.96 10.37 4.50
C ILE A 237 -9.41 10.36 5.96
N SER A 238 -10.57 9.74 6.21
CA SER A 238 -11.10 9.64 7.56
C SER A 238 -10.23 8.76 8.46
N LYS A 239 -10.40 8.92 9.78
CA LYS A 239 -9.84 7.97 10.74
C LYS A 239 -10.38 6.57 10.44
N MET A 240 -9.58 5.53 10.69
CA MET A 240 -10.04 4.14 10.54
C MET A 240 -11.27 3.90 11.44
N ASP A 241 -12.38 3.47 10.85
CA ASP A 241 -13.54 2.97 11.58
C ASP A 241 -13.15 1.66 12.28
N VAL A 242 -13.22 1.65 13.61
CA VAL A 242 -12.84 0.53 14.45
C VAL A 242 -13.77 -0.68 14.24
N TRP A 243 -15.01 -0.46 13.82
CA TRP A 243 -15.99 -1.54 13.66
C TRP A 243 -15.83 -2.27 12.34
N ASN A 244 -15.61 -1.54 11.26
CA ASN A 244 -15.59 -2.10 9.90
C ASN A 244 -14.20 -2.12 9.27
N ASN A 245 -13.19 -1.56 9.94
CA ASN A 245 -11.84 -1.33 9.40
C ASN A 245 -11.90 -0.62 8.04
N LYS A 246 -12.74 0.40 7.90
CA LYS A 246 -12.85 1.20 6.67
C LYS A 246 -12.37 2.63 6.91
N ARG A 247 -11.92 3.28 5.84
CA ARG A 247 -11.68 4.73 5.79
C ARG A 247 -12.48 5.30 4.63
N ASP A 248 -13.13 6.42 4.85
CA ASP A 248 -13.72 7.19 3.76
C ASP A 248 -12.63 8.08 3.18
N VAL A 249 -12.62 8.18 1.85
CA VAL A 249 -11.67 9.00 1.10
C VAL A 249 -12.45 9.96 0.24
N THR A 250 -12.08 11.23 0.30
CA THR A 250 -12.69 12.31 -0.49
C THR A 250 -11.61 13.13 -1.16
N VAL A 251 -11.77 13.41 -2.45
CA VAL A 251 -10.86 14.23 -3.27
C VAL A 251 -11.66 15.33 -3.95
N TYR A 252 -11.28 16.59 -3.72
CA TYR A 252 -11.99 17.73 -4.28
C TYR A 252 -11.60 17.98 -5.74
N GLU A 253 -12.48 18.67 -6.48
CA GLU A 253 -12.36 18.77 -7.95
C GLU A 253 -11.08 19.44 -8.45
N TYR A 254 -10.52 20.34 -7.66
CA TYR A 254 -9.33 21.11 -8.01
C TYR A 254 -8.04 20.48 -7.46
N ALA A 255 -8.09 19.24 -7.00
CA ALA A 255 -6.90 18.52 -6.56
C ALA A 255 -5.90 18.35 -7.73
N PRO A 256 -4.61 18.63 -7.52
CA PRO A 256 -3.60 18.55 -8.59
C PRO A 256 -3.10 17.10 -8.82
N TYR A 257 -3.92 16.10 -8.50
CA TYR A 257 -3.60 14.69 -8.58
C TYR A 257 -4.88 13.83 -8.74
N PRO A 258 -4.80 12.62 -9.33
CA PRO A 258 -5.95 11.73 -9.49
C PRO A 258 -6.52 11.18 -8.17
N PRO A 259 -7.81 10.81 -8.11
CA PRO A 259 -8.47 10.36 -6.89
C PRO A 259 -7.87 9.11 -6.21
N ILE A 260 -7.06 8.33 -6.91
CA ILE A 260 -6.38 7.13 -6.39
C ILE A 260 -5.18 7.44 -5.48
N ILE A 261 -4.57 8.63 -5.59
CA ILE A 261 -3.34 8.97 -4.88
C ILE A 261 -3.50 8.90 -3.35
N PRO A 262 -4.59 9.41 -2.74
CA PRO A 262 -4.82 9.25 -1.30
C PRO A 262 -4.89 7.78 -0.85
N ALA A 263 -5.56 6.90 -1.60
CA ALA A 263 -5.59 5.47 -1.26
C ALA A 263 -4.21 4.83 -1.30
N ILE A 264 -3.39 5.12 -2.33
CA ILE A 264 -2.02 4.63 -2.39
C ILE A 264 -1.19 5.14 -1.20
N TYR A 265 -1.38 6.41 -0.81
CA TYR A 265 -0.75 6.96 0.38
C TYR A 265 -1.17 6.22 1.66
N ALA A 266 -2.44 5.86 1.78
CA ALA A 266 -2.93 5.09 2.93
C ALA A 266 -2.29 3.71 3.01
N VAL A 267 -2.23 2.99 1.88
CA VAL A 267 -1.54 1.70 1.79
C VAL A 267 -0.07 1.86 2.18
N TYR A 268 0.60 2.87 1.63
CA TYR A 268 1.99 3.18 1.95
C TYR A 268 2.23 3.40 3.45
N ARG A 269 1.32 4.12 4.11
CA ARG A 269 1.36 4.41 5.56
C ARG A 269 1.16 3.17 6.40
N ASP A 270 0.08 2.43 6.15
CA ASP A 270 -0.28 1.24 6.93
C ASP A 270 0.84 0.17 6.87
N LEU A 271 1.55 0.06 5.73
CA LEU A 271 2.70 -0.82 5.55
C LEU A 271 3.91 -0.42 6.37
N LEU A 272 4.28 0.86 6.37
CA LEU A 272 5.40 1.36 7.17
C LEU A 272 5.16 1.13 8.66
N GLU A 273 3.94 1.34 9.12
CA GLU A 273 3.57 1.13 10.51
C GLU A 273 3.56 -0.34 10.90
N SER A 274 3.09 -1.21 10.02
CA SER A 274 3.14 -2.66 10.22
C SER A 274 4.59 -3.15 10.31
N GLY A 275 5.48 -2.64 9.45
CA GLY A 275 6.91 -2.90 9.50
C GLY A 275 7.57 -2.38 10.78
N PHE A 276 7.19 -1.18 11.24
CA PHE A 276 7.70 -0.61 12.49
C PHE A 276 7.25 -1.42 13.72
N LYS A 277 5.98 -1.83 13.79
CA LYS A 277 5.47 -2.69 14.87
C LYS A 277 6.19 -4.03 14.93
N ALA A 278 6.46 -4.65 13.77
CA ALA A 278 7.22 -5.90 13.70
C ALA A 278 8.65 -5.72 14.21
N TYR A 279 9.32 -4.62 13.85
CA TYR A 279 10.68 -4.32 14.31
C TYR A 279 10.77 -4.13 15.83
N VAL A 280 9.85 -3.33 16.41
CA VAL A 280 9.84 -3.04 17.85
C VAL A 280 9.58 -4.30 18.69
N ASN A 281 8.73 -5.22 18.22
CA ASN A 281 8.44 -6.47 18.93
C ASN A 281 9.54 -7.54 18.83
N THR A 282 10.58 -7.31 18.04
CA THR A 282 11.73 -8.23 17.88
C THR A 282 12.97 -7.80 18.67
N ARG A 283 12.88 -6.72 19.46
CA ARG A 283 13.90 -6.26 20.41
C ARG A 283 13.42 -6.48 21.84
#